data_AF-A0A2Z5TM76-F1
#
_entry.id   AF-A0A2Z5TM76-F1
#
_cell.length_a   1.000
_cell.length_b   1.000
_cell.length_c   1.000
_cell.angle_alpha   90.00
_cell.angle_beta   90.00
_cell.angle_gamma   90.00
#
_symmetry.space_group_name_H-M   'P 1'
#
loop_
_entity.id
_entity.type
_entity.pdbx_description
1 polymer ?
#
loop_
_entity_poly.entity_id
_entity_poly.type
_entity_poly.pdbx_seq_one_letter_code
_entity_poly.pdbx_strand_id
1 'polypeptide(L)'
;MLASWGNIILFTGFAFFLTKFILGQVGTGRGGSDGTKILIAIGVFLFCMLLASLGLYTLKSSQTIYYFKDGFTIGKNGEKILYQGLQYHFVPGTTPDRVMAIFYKSAGKIKRIPAVSYATNAFATFQEDVVEANLPQAIQKIENGGTVEFRAVGKGSATVKNLEKKLENGIKIKVNTESITFDDEVYNWADYTIISDYVGLVVVLDSETNKKIMSFNQKYLVEQPHILTGLVNILGGR
;
A
#
# COMPACT_ATOMS: atom_id res chain seq x y z
N MET A 1 4.48 -15.03 5.58
CA MET A 1 3.71 -15.54 6.75
C MET A 1 4.56 -16.29 7.78
N LEU A 2 5.57 -17.09 7.41
CA LEU A 2 6.40 -17.84 8.38
C LEU A 2 7.15 -16.95 9.39
N ALA A 3 7.62 -15.77 8.96
CA ALA A 3 8.35 -14.84 9.83
C ALA A 3 7.52 -14.30 11.01
N SER A 4 6.20 -14.14 10.87
CA SER A 4 5.38 -13.62 11.96
C SER A 4 5.04 -14.67 13.01
N TRP A 5 4.92 -15.94 12.61
CA TRP A 5 4.77 -17.06 13.55
C TRP A 5 6.04 -17.29 14.36
N GLY A 6 7.21 -17.21 13.71
CA GLY A 6 8.51 -17.26 14.38
C GLY A 6 8.64 -16.18 15.45
N ASN A 7 8.24 -14.93 15.14
CA ASN A 7 8.28 -13.83 16.09
C ASN A 7 7.29 -13.98 17.26
N ILE A 8 6.11 -14.55 17.04
CA ILE A 8 5.19 -14.87 18.14
C ILE A 8 5.80 -15.94 19.05
N ILE A 9 6.30 -17.04 18.48
CA ILE A 9 6.91 -18.12 19.26
C ILE A 9 8.11 -17.60 20.05
N LEU A 10 8.93 -16.74 19.44
CA LEU A 10 10.07 -16.11 20.10
C LEU A 10 9.62 -15.17 21.23
N PHE A 11 8.57 -14.37 21.01
CA PHE A 11 8.03 -13.47 22.02
C PHE A 11 7.35 -14.21 23.17
N THR A 12 6.60 -15.28 22.89
CA THR A 12 6.01 -16.17 23.91
C THR A 12 7.10 -16.87 24.71
N GLY A 13 8.16 -17.34 24.04
CA GLY A 13 9.35 -17.89 24.70
C GLY A 13 10.03 -16.85 25.60
N PHE A 14 10.28 -15.65 25.08
CA PHE A 14 10.86 -14.54 25.85
C PHE A 14 10.00 -14.17 27.06
N ALA A 15 8.69 -14.03 26.90
CA ALA A 15 7.76 -13.74 27.99
C ALA A 15 7.78 -14.85 29.06
N PHE A 16 7.86 -16.12 28.64
CA PHE A 16 7.99 -17.25 29.56
C PHE A 16 9.30 -17.20 30.34
N PHE A 17 10.44 -16.97 29.67
CA PHE A 17 11.74 -16.85 30.32
C PHE A 17 11.82 -15.64 31.25
N LEU A 18 11.29 -14.49 30.84
CA LEU A 18 11.25 -13.27 31.66
C LEU A 18 10.37 -13.46 32.90
N THR A 19 9.20 -14.11 32.75
CA THR A 19 8.33 -14.43 33.89
C THR A 19 9.03 -15.39 34.85
N LYS A 20 9.69 -16.44 34.33
CA LYS A 20 10.48 -17.39 35.15
C LYS A 20 11.63 -16.69 35.86
N PHE A 21 12.34 -15.79 35.19
CA PHE A 21 13.43 -15.01 35.76
C PHE A 21 12.94 -14.09 36.90
N ILE A 22 11.85 -13.35 36.67
CA ILE A 22 11.24 -12.48 37.68
C ILE A 22 10.76 -13.32 38.88
N LEU A 23 10.08 -14.44 38.66
CA LEU A 23 9.68 -15.38 39.72
C LEU A 23 10.89 -15.89 40.53
N GLY A 24 12.00 -16.20 39.87
CA GLY A 24 13.23 -16.63 40.52
C GLY A 24 13.89 -15.57 41.40
N GLN A 25 13.77 -14.29 41.04
CA GLN A 25 14.26 -13.15 41.84
C GLN A 25 13.30 -12.76 42.96
N VAL A 26 12.00 -12.94 42.74
CA VAL A 26 10.96 -12.66 43.73
C VAL A 26 11.08 -13.60 44.95
N GLY A 27 11.50 -14.86 44.74
CA GLY A 27 11.76 -15.82 45.81
C GLY A 27 12.97 -15.50 46.71
N THR A 28 13.91 -14.66 46.26
CA THR A 28 15.19 -14.39 46.96
C THR A 28 15.28 -12.98 47.57
N GLY A 29 14.39 -12.05 47.22
CA GLY A 29 14.39 -10.68 47.74
C GLY A 29 13.87 -10.56 49.19
N ARG A 30 14.63 -9.89 50.07
CA ARG A 30 14.18 -9.50 51.42
C ARG A 30 13.31 -8.23 51.35
N GLY A 31 12.12 -8.25 51.96
CA GLY A 31 11.35 -7.02 52.28
C GLY A 31 9.86 -6.97 51.89
N GLY A 32 9.33 -7.93 51.11
CA GLY A 32 7.90 -8.00 50.77
C GLY A 32 7.26 -9.31 51.23
N SER A 33 6.00 -9.29 51.65
CA SER A 33 5.26 -10.51 52.00
C SER A 33 5.10 -11.41 50.77
N ASP A 34 5.04 -12.72 50.99
CA ASP A 34 4.90 -13.71 49.91
C ASP A 34 3.65 -13.46 49.05
N GLY A 35 2.60 -12.89 49.65
CA GLY A 35 1.39 -12.45 48.93
C GLY A 35 1.66 -11.34 47.91
N THR A 36 2.39 -10.28 48.29
CA THR A 36 2.74 -9.17 47.39
C THR A 36 3.60 -9.63 46.22
N LYS A 37 4.53 -10.54 46.51
CA LYS A 37 5.44 -11.18 45.56
C LYS A 37 4.70 -11.99 44.49
N ILE A 38 3.75 -12.83 44.91
CA ILE A 38 2.88 -13.60 44.01
C ILE A 38 2.00 -12.66 43.17
N LEU A 39 1.48 -11.58 43.77
CA LEU A 39 0.63 -10.62 43.07
C LEU A 39 1.37 -9.91 41.93
N ILE A 40 2.64 -9.52 42.15
CA ILE A 40 3.51 -8.92 41.13
C ILE A 40 3.75 -9.93 39.99
N ALA A 41 4.05 -11.19 40.32
CA ALA A 41 4.28 -12.21 39.30
C ALA A 41 3.04 -12.50 38.44
N ILE A 42 1.86 -12.58 39.07
CA ILE A 42 0.57 -12.70 38.36
C ILE A 42 0.35 -11.48 37.45
N GLY A 43 0.61 -10.27 37.96
CA GLY A 43 0.47 -9.03 37.19
C GLY A 43 1.35 -9.01 35.94
N VAL A 44 2.63 -9.39 36.06
CA VAL A 44 3.56 -9.50 34.93
C VAL A 44 3.10 -10.56 33.93
N PHE A 45 2.67 -11.73 34.41
CA PHE A 45 2.18 -12.80 33.55
C PHE A 45 0.94 -12.38 32.75
N LEU A 46 -0.05 -11.75 33.41
CA LEU A 46 -1.26 -11.25 32.75
C LEU A 46 -0.94 -10.15 31.72
N PHE A 47 0.00 -9.26 32.02
CA PHE A 47 0.46 -8.23 31.09
C PHE A 47 1.14 -8.85 29.84
N CYS A 48 1.98 -9.87 30.01
CA CYS A 48 2.58 -10.61 28.91
C CYS A 48 1.52 -11.32 28.05
N MET A 49 0.52 -11.95 28.67
CA MET A 49 -0.60 -12.59 27.97
C MET A 49 -1.44 -11.58 27.17
N LEU A 50 -1.68 -10.39 27.74
CA LEU A 50 -2.35 -9.29 27.04
C LEU A 50 -1.57 -8.87 25.79
N LEU A 51 -0.25 -8.66 25.89
CA LEU A 51 0.60 -8.31 24.74
C LEU A 51 0.61 -9.41 23.67
N ALA A 52 0.70 -10.68 24.06
CA ALA A 52 0.63 -11.81 23.15
C ALA A 52 -0.73 -11.88 22.42
N SER A 53 -1.83 -11.66 23.14
CA SER A 53 -3.18 -11.61 22.56
C SER A 53 -3.33 -10.47 21.54
N LEU A 54 -2.72 -9.31 21.81
CA LEU A 54 -2.69 -8.16 20.89
C LEU A 54 -1.91 -8.50 19.59
N GLY A 55 -0.79 -9.20 19.72
CA GLY A 55 0.00 -9.70 18.58
C GLY A 55 -0.79 -10.71 17.73
N LEU A 56 -1.50 -11.65 18.34
CA LEU A 56 -2.35 -12.59 17.62
C LEU A 56 -3.53 -11.90 16.92
N TYR A 57 -4.13 -10.89 17.56
CA TYR A 57 -5.22 -10.10 16.98
C TYR A 57 -4.78 -9.34 15.71
N THR A 58 -3.61 -8.70 15.75
CA THR A 58 -3.07 -7.98 14.58
C THR A 58 -2.77 -8.91 13.41
N LEU A 59 -2.34 -10.15 13.68
CA LEU A 59 -2.13 -11.18 12.66
C LEU A 59 -3.41 -11.78 12.08
N LYS A 60 -4.44 -11.97 12.91
CA LYS A 60 -5.75 -12.42 12.43
C LYS A 60 -6.41 -11.39 11.50
N SER A 61 -6.09 -10.11 11.67
CA SER A 61 -6.59 -9.01 10.83
C SER A 61 -5.98 -8.99 9.41
N SER A 62 -4.78 -9.58 9.20
CA SER A 62 -4.21 -9.78 7.86
C SER A 62 -4.78 -11.03 7.19
N GLN A 63 -5.79 -10.85 6.35
CA GLN A 63 -6.31 -11.92 5.49
C GLN A 63 -5.26 -12.32 4.43
N THR A 64 -5.01 -13.61 4.22
CA THR A 64 -4.09 -14.05 3.15
C THR A 64 -4.57 -13.56 1.79
N ILE A 65 -3.66 -13.01 0.98
CA ILE A 65 -3.93 -12.70 -0.43
C ILE A 65 -3.37 -13.84 -1.27
N TYR A 66 -4.21 -14.39 -2.15
CA TYR A 66 -3.80 -15.40 -3.11
C TYR A 66 -3.77 -14.77 -4.50
N TYR A 67 -2.61 -14.79 -5.13
CA TYR A 67 -2.39 -14.25 -6.48
C TYR A 67 -2.56 -15.34 -7.53
N PHE A 68 -3.19 -14.97 -8.64
CA PHE A 68 -3.38 -15.76 -9.84
C PHE A 68 -3.00 -14.89 -11.04
N LYS A 69 -2.74 -15.52 -12.20
CA LYS A 69 -2.33 -14.77 -13.39
C LYS A 69 -3.35 -13.69 -13.82
N ASP A 70 -4.64 -13.93 -13.64
CA ASP A 70 -5.70 -13.04 -14.09
C ASP A 70 -6.34 -12.21 -12.97
N GLY A 71 -5.91 -12.38 -11.72
CA GLY A 71 -6.49 -11.67 -10.58
C GLY A 71 -6.01 -12.19 -9.23
N PHE A 72 -6.70 -11.81 -8.17
CA PHE A 72 -6.37 -12.22 -6.81
C PHE A 72 -7.62 -12.47 -5.97
N THR A 73 -7.46 -13.20 -4.87
CA THR A 73 -8.51 -13.37 -3.86
C THR A 73 -8.00 -12.95 -2.49
N ILE A 74 -8.90 -12.51 -1.62
CA ILE A 74 -8.59 -12.17 -0.23
C ILE A 74 -9.30 -13.16 0.69
N GLY A 75 -8.51 -13.90 1.47
CA GLY A 75 -8.98 -14.99 2.31
C GLY A 75 -9.34 -16.25 1.49
N LYS A 76 -9.50 -17.38 2.20
CA LYS A 76 -9.69 -18.70 1.58
C LYS A 76 -10.95 -18.82 0.71
N ASN A 77 -11.97 -18.03 1.01
CA ASN A 77 -13.28 -18.05 0.32
C ASN A 77 -13.58 -16.70 -0.34
N GLY A 78 -12.55 -15.92 -0.65
CA GLY A 78 -12.72 -14.63 -1.30
C GLY A 78 -13.18 -14.78 -2.76
N GLU A 79 -14.01 -13.86 -3.22
CA GLU A 79 -14.31 -13.71 -4.64
C GLU A 79 -13.04 -13.30 -5.40
N LYS A 80 -12.84 -13.87 -6.60
CA LYS A 80 -11.69 -13.51 -7.45
C LYS A 80 -11.91 -12.13 -8.05
N ILE A 81 -10.97 -11.24 -7.78
CA ILE A 81 -10.92 -9.89 -8.31
C ILE A 81 -9.98 -9.89 -9.50
N LEU A 82 -10.50 -9.63 -10.69
CA LEU A 82 -9.71 -9.60 -11.92
C LEU A 82 -8.81 -8.37 -11.94
N TYR A 83 -7.62 -8.51 -12.53
CA TYR A 83 -6.72 -7.38 -12.76
C TYR A 83 -7.21 -6.47 -13.88
N GLN A 84 -7.81 -7.04 -14.93
CA GLN A 84 -8.30 -6.29 -16.07
C GLN A 84 -9.40 -5.30 -15.65
N GLY A 85 -9.21 -4.02 -15.95
CA GLY A 85 -10.13 -2.94 -15.61
C GLY A 85 -10.20 -2.61 -14.11
N LEU A 86 -9.30 -3.16 -13.29
CA LEU A 86 -9.31 -2.94 -11.85
C LEU A 86 -8.98 -1.48 -11.52
N GLN A 87 -9.92 -0.76 -10.91
CA GLN A 87 -9.63 0.55 -10.34
C GLN A 87 -9.02 0.38 -8.95
N TYR A 88 -7.82 0.92 -8.73
CA TYR A 88 -7.10 0.82 -7.46
C TYR A 88 -6.21 2.02 -7.17
N HIS A 89 -5.88 2.22 -5.90
CA HIS A 89 -4.98 3.25 -5.40
C HIS A 89 -4.03 2.68 -4.35
N PHE A 90 -2.74 2.96 -4.50
CA PHE A 90 -1.74 2.65 -3.47
C PHE A 90 -1.56 3.82 -2.53
N VAL A 91 -1.66 3.55 -1.23
CA VAL A 91 -1.28 4.50 -0.18
C VAL A 91 0.18 4.22 0.19
N PRO A 92 1.12 5.10 -0.19
CA PRO A 92 2.53 4.91 0.16
C PRO A 92 2.73 5.12 1.66
N GLY A 93 3.75 4.44 2.19
CA GLY A 93 4.28 4.64 3.53
C GLY A 93 5.29 5.78 3.58
N THR A 94 5.88 5.97 4.76
CA THR A 94 6.93 6.96 4.98
C THR A 94 8.29 6.52 4.43
N THR A 95 8.47 5.23 4.18
CA THR A 95 9.68 4.67 3.55
C THR A 95 9.39 4.29 2.09
N PRO A 96 10.41 4.36 1.21
CA PRO A 96 10.32 3.83 -0.14
C PRO A 96 9.78 2.40 -0.14
N ASP A 97 8.99 2.07 -1.16
CA ASP A 97 8.40 0.73 -1.42
C ASP A 97 7.45 0.17 -0.35
N ARG A 98 7.23 0.91 0.74
CA ARG A 98 6.28 0.50 1.77
C ARG A 98 4.87 0.90 1.36
N VAL A 99 3.97 -0.07 1.36
CA VAL A 99 2.55 0.14 1.11
C VAL A 99 1.80 0.13 2.44
N MET A 100 1.01 1.17 2.71
CA MET A 100 0.21 1.28 3.94
C MET A 100 -1.20 0.75 3.74
N ALA A 101 -1.76 0.92 2.55
CA ALA A 101 -3.03 0.34 2.16
C ALA A 101 -3.18 0.32 0.64
N ILE A 102 -4.05 -0.57 0.16
CA ILE A 102 -4.56 -0.56 -1.20
C ILE A 102 -6.06 -0.33 -1.12
N PHE A 103 -6.55 0.70 -1.81
CA PHE A 103 -7.97 0.84 -2.09
C PHE A 103 -8.26 0.26 -3.46
N TYR A 104 -9.33 -0.50 -3.62
CA TYR A 104 -9.72 -1.05 -4.91
C TYR A 104 -11.23 -1.12 -5.04
N LYS A 105 -11.75 -0.99 -6.27
CA LYS A 105 -13.18 -1.11 -6.54
C LYS A 105 -13.51 -2.55 -6.93
N SER A 106 -14.51 -3.13 -6.27
CA SER A 106 -15.00 -4.49 -6.53
C SER A 106 -16.51 -4.51 -6.30
N ALA A 107 -17.26 -5.05 -7.27
CA ALA A 107 -18.72 -5.05 -7.27
C ALA A 107 -19.33 -3.66 -6.97
N GLY A 108 -18.77 -2.62 -7.60
CA GLY A 108 -19.23 -1.23 -7.44
C GLY A 108 -18.85 -0.56 -6.11
N LYS A 109 -18.21 -1.27 -5.17
CA LYS A 109 -17.84 -0.73 -3.85
C LYS A 109 -16.33 -0.62 -3.70
N ILE A 110 -15.88 0.47 -3.09
CA ILE A 110 -14.48 0.61 -2.67
C ILE A 110 -14.23 -0.26 -1.45
N LYS A 111 -13.22 -1.13 -1.56
CA LYS A 111 -12.71 -1.98 -0.48
C LYS A 111 -11.28 -1.54 -0.14
N ARG A 112 -10.81 -1.92 1.05
CA ARG A 112 -9.46 -1.59 1.56
C ARG A 112 -8.72 -2.85 1.98
N ILE A 113 -7.49 -2.99 1.50
CA ILE A 113 -6.50 -3.93 2.03
C ILE A 113 -5.57 -3.12 2.94
N PRO A 114 -5.59 -3.30 4.27
CA PRO A 114 -4.59 -2.71 5.14
C PRO A 114 -3.25 -3.43 4.93
N ALA A 115 -2.21 -2.73 4.49
CA ALA A 115 -0.95 -3.34 4.08
C ALA A 115 0.14 -3.36 5.18
N VAL A 116 -0.13 -2.73 6.33
CA VAL A 116 0.84 -2.53 7.43
C VAL A 116 1.43 -3.84 7.99
N SER A 117 0.66 -4.92 7.96
CA SER A 117 1.04 -6.25 8.48
C SER A 117 1.66 -7.17 7.43
N TYR A 118 1.80 -6.71 6.18
CA TYR A 118 2.41 -7.48 5.10
C TYR A 118 3.90 -7.14 4.97
N ALA A 119 4.66 -8.07 4.39
CA ALA A 119 6.04 -7.79 4.01
C ALA A 119 6.10 -6.68 2.93
N THR A 120 7.20 -5.94 2.88
CA THR A 120 7.36 -4.80 1.95
C THR A 120 7.10 -5.20 0.49
N ASN A 121 7.54 -6.39 0.08
CA ASN A 121 7.37 -6.92 -1.28
C ASN A 121 6.08 -7.76 -1.48
N ALA A 122 5.19 -7.83 -0.50
CA ALA A 122 4.00 -8.70 -0.56
C ALA A 122 3.02 -8.35 -1.69
N PHE A 123 3.16 -7.16 -2.27
CA PHE A 123 2.32 -6.67 -3.36
C PHE A 123 3.08 -6.57 -4.70
N ALA A 124 4.32 -7.05 -4.80
CA ALA A 124 5.07 -6.98 -6.06
C ALA A 124 4.32 -7.68 -7.20
N THR A 125 3.85 -8.92 -6.97
CA THR A 125 3.05 -9.68 -7.93
C THR A 125 1.78 -8.95 -8.36
N PHE A 126 1.05 -8.33 -7.41
CA PHE A 126 -0.10 -7.48 -7.77
C PHE A 126 0.30 -6.36 -8.73
N GLN A 127 1.41 -5.69 -8.46
CA GLN A 127 1.86 -4.53 -9.24
C GLN A 127 2.28 -4.94 -10.64
N GLU A 128 2.98 -6.06 -10.78
CA GLU A 128 3.42 -6.62 -12.06
C GLU A 128 2.24 -7.11 -12.90
N ASP A 129 1.40 -7.98 -12.34
CA ASP A 129 0.31 -8.61 -13.09
C ASP A 129 -0.75 -7.59 -13.55
N VAL A 130 -1.00 -6.55 -12.76
CA VAL A 130 -1.92 -5.47 -13.16
C VAL A 130 -1.39 -4.68 -14.34
N VAL A 131 -0.07 -4.44 -14.40
CA VAL A 131 0.57 -3.79 -15.54
C VAL A 131 0.48 -4.69 -16.77
N GLU A 132 0.83 -5.98 -16.63
CA GLU A 132 0.73 -6.96 -17.73
C GLU A 132 -0.69 -7.02 -18.31
N ALA A 133 -1.71 -7.00 -17.46
CA ALA A 133 -3.10 -7.10 -17.89
C ALA A 133 -3.66 -5.83 -18.55
N ASN A 134 -3.21 -4.63 -18.15
CA ASN A 134 -3.89 -3.37 -18.50
C ASN A 134 -3.04 -2.41 -19.36
N LEU A 135 -1.72 -2.39 -19.21
CA LEU A 135 -0.87 -1.44 -19.92
C LEU A 135 -0.91 -1.61 -21.46
N PRO A 136 -0.87 -2.83 -22.02
CA PRO A 136 -0.99 -3.01 -23.47
C PRO A 136 -2.31 -2.45 -24.05
N GLN A 137 -3.42 -2.61 -23.32
CA GLN A 137 -4.73 -2.09 -23.73
C GLN A 137 -4.75 -0.56 -23.69
N ALA A 138 -4.12 0.03 -22.67
CA ALA A 138 -4.00 1.48 -22.55
C ALA A 138 -3.15 2.07 -23.69
N ILE A 139 -2.03 1.44 -24.04
CA ILE A 139 -1.17 1.83 -25.17
C ILE A 139 -1.95 1.75 -26.47
N GLN A 140 -2.59 0.61 -26.76
CA GLN A 140 -3.35 0.42 -27.98
C GLN A 140 -4.47 1.46 -28.12
N LYS A 141 -5.14 1.81 -27.01
CA LYS A 141 -6.16 2.88 -27.01
C LYS A 141 -5.56 4.22 -27.41
N ILE A 142 -4.38 4.57 -26.90
CA ILE A 142 -3.68 5.82 -27.20
C ILE A 142 -3.20 5.84 -28.66
N GLU A 143 -2.57 4.76 -29.13
CA GLU A 143 -2.12 4.63 -30.52
C GLU A 143 -3.24 4.77 -31.54
N ASN A 144 -4.46 4.34 -31.18
CA ASN A 144 -5.67 4.53 -31.99
C ASN A 144 -6.28 5.95 -31.87
N GLY A 145 -5.53 6.93 -31.36
CA GLY A 145 -5.96 8.32 -31.20
C GLY A 145 -6.85 8.57 -29.97
N GLY A 146 -6.96 7.60 -29.07
CA GLY A 146 -7.75 7.73 -27.84
C GLY A 146 -6.98 8.38 -26.68
N THR A 147 -7.72 8.67 -25.62
CA THR A 147 -7.16 9.21 -24.36
C THR A 147 -7.42 8.24 -23.21
N VAL A 148 -6.42 8.03 -22.37
CA VAL A 148 -6.55 7.31 -21.09
C VAL A 148 -6.69 8.33 -19.98
N GLU A 149 -7.70 8.16 -19.12
CA GLU A 149 -7.99 9.08 -18.02
C GLU A 149 -7.77 8.38 -16.68
N PHE A 150 -7.13 9.08 -15.75
CA PHE A 150 -6.94 8.67 -14.36
C PHE A 150 -7.46 9.75 -13.42
N ARG A 151 -7.80 9.36 -12.19
CA ARG A 151 -8.17 10.30 -11.12
C ARG A 151 -7.15 10.33 -9.99
N ALA A 152 -6.95 11.50 -9.39
CA ALA A 152 -6.06 11.65 -8.25
C ALA A 152 -6.69 12.49 -7.13
N VAL A 153 -6.43 12.10 -5.87
CA VAL A 153 -7.01 12.76 -4.67
C VAL A 153 -5.96 13.03 -3.61
N GLY A 154 -6.11 14.09 -2.81
CA GLY A 154 -5.12 14.42 -1.77
C GLY A 154 -4.95 13.33 -0.71
N LYS A 155 -3.69 12.88 -0.47
CA LYS A 155 -3.32 11.76 0.41
C LYS A 155 -3.88 11.84 1.82
N GLY A 156 -3.82 13.02 2.45
CA GLY A 156 -4.21 13.22 3.86
C GLY A 156 -5.71 13.10 4.14
N SER A 157 -6.53 12.87 3.12
CA SER A 157 -7.97 13.03 3.22
C SER A 157 -8.76 11.79 2.76
N ALA A 158 -8.09 10.77 2.22
CA ALA A 158 -8.73 9.60 1.64
C ALA A 158 -9.06 8.53 2.70
N THR A 159 -10.35 8.28 2.88
CA THR A 159 -10.88 7.11 3.61
C THR A 159 -11.83 6.35 2.70
N VAL A 160 -12.07 5.07 2.96
CA VAL A 160 -12.99 4.23 2.15
C VAL A 160 -14.33 4.92 1.90
N LYS A 161 -14.88 5.58 2.94
CA LYS A 161 -16.20 6.24 2.89
C LYS A 161 -16.26 7.44 1.96
N ASN A 162 -15.15 8.18 1.82
CA ASN A 162 -15.14 9.45 1.10
C ASN A 162 -14.33 9.39 -0.20
N LEU A 163 -13.65 8.27 -0.47
CA LEU A 163 -12.74 8.16 -1.61
C LEU A 163 -13.50 8.33 -2.94
N GLU A 164 -14.66 7.70 -3.10
CA GLU A 164 -15.45 7.79 -4.34
C GLU A 164 -15.87 9.22 -4.66
N LYS A 165 -16.53 9.91 -3.71
CA LYS A 165 -16.90 11.33 -3.84
C LYS A 165 -15.69 12.24 -4.07
N LYS A 166 -14.53 11.90 -3.50
CA LYS A 166 -13.30 12.66 -3.69
C LYS A 166 -12.68 12.43 -5.05
N LEU A 167 -12.79 11.22 -5.61
CA LEU A 167 -12.31 10.90 -6.95
C LEU A 167 -13.12 11.60 -8.04
N GLU A 168 -14.44 11.72 -7.84
CA GLU A 168 -15.31 12.49 -8.74
C GLU A 168 -14.83 13.94 -8.91
N ASN A 169 -14.48 14.57 -7.78
CA ASN A 169 -13.95 15.94 -7.69
C ASN A 169 -12.41 15.99 -7.68
N GLY A 170 -11.76 14.86 -7.96
CA GLY A 170 -10.31 14.74 -7.95
C GLY A 170 -9.70 15.27 -9.23
N ILE A 171 -8.39 15.47 -9.20
CA ILE A 171 -7.62 15.90 -10.37
C ILE A 171 -7.78 14.86 -11.47
N LYS A 172 -8.09 15.32 -12.66
CA LYS A 172 -8.16 14.51 -13.87
C LYS A 172 -6.80 14.50 -14.52
N ILE A 173 -6.22 13.31 -14.69
CA ILE A 173 -5.00 13.14 -15.46
C ILE A 173 -5.41 12.52 -16.78
N LYS A 174 -5.07 13.16 -17.89
CA LYS A 174 -5.33 12.65 -19.24
C LYS A 174 -4.02 12.39 -19.94
N VAL A 175 -3.90 11.23 -20.59
CA VAL A 175 -2.71 10.82 -21.32
C VAL A 175 -3.13 10.42 -22.72
N ASN A 176 -2.50 11.03 -23.73
CA ASN A 176 -2.67 10.70 -25.14
C ASN A 176 -1.30 10.70 -25.86
N THR A 177 -1.31 10.59 -27.20
CA THR A 177 -0.10 10.52 -28.02
C THR A 177 0.74 11.80 -28.04
N GLU A 178 0.17 12.93 -27.63
CA GLU A 178 0.76 14.27 -27.80
C GLU A 178 1.11 14.94 -26.48
N SER A 179 0.36 14.65 -25.41
CA SER A 179 0.53 15.30 -24.11
C SER A 179 0.06 14.46 -22.92
N ILE A 180 0.46 14.92 -21.73
CA ILE A 180 -0.22 14.66 -20.46
C ILE A 180 -0.87 15.94 -19.96
N THR A 181 -2.10 15.83 -19.47
CA THR A 181 -2.85 16.95 -18.90
C THR A 181 -3.19 16.68 -17.45
N PHE A 182 -3.03 17.67 -16.58
CA PHE A 182 -3.49 17.68 -15.20
C PHE A 182 -4.57 18.74 -15.03
N ASP A 183 -5.83 18.32 -14.93
CA ASP A 183 -7.03 19.16 -15.07
C ASP A 183 -7.01 19.99 -16.37
N ASP A 184 -6.55 21.24 -16.30
CA ASP A 184 -6.47 22.17 -17.42
C ASP A 184 -5.01 22.46 -17.86
N GLU A 185 -4.02 22.00 -17.09
CA GLU A 185 -2.59 22.20 -17.39
C GLU A 185 -2.09 21.12 -18.35
N VAL A 186 -1.72 21.52 -19.57
CA VAL A 186 -1.27 20.62 -20.65
C VAL A 186 0.25 20.68 -20.77
N TYR A 187 0.88 19.50 -20.80
CA TYR A 187 2.31 19.35 -21.05
C TYR A 187 2.52 18.43 -22.25
N ASN A 188 2.93 19.01 -23.37
CA ASN A 188 3.22 18.26 -24.59
C ASN A 188 4.53 17.48 -24.46
N TRP A 189 4.56 16.26 -24.99
CA TRP A 189 5.78 15.44 -25.01
C TRP A 189 6.91 16.09 -25.82
N ALA A 190 6.57 16.95 -26.79
CA ALA A 190 7.55 17.65 -27.64
C ALA A 190 8.27 18.81 -26.93
N ASP A 191 7.60 19.44 -25.95
CA ASP A 191 8.10 20.66 -25.30
C ASP A 191 8.68 20.37 -23.89
N TYR A 192 8.34 19.21 -23.32
CA TYR A 192 8.67 18.85 -21.94
C TYR A 192 9.21 17.43 -21.82
N THR A 193 10.27 17.29 -21.02
CA THR A 193 10.78 15.99 -20.61
C THR A 193 10.00 15.52 -19.39
N ILE A 194 9.25 14.44 -19.52
CA ILE A 194 8.34 13.96 -18.47
C ILE A 194 8.76 12.57 -18.03
N ILE A 195 9.14 12.45 -16.76
CA ILE A 195 9.70 11.21 -16.21
C ILE A 195 8.88 10.69 -15.03
N SER A 196 8.95 9.38 -14.82
CA SER A 196 8.32 8.70 -13.69
C SER A 196 9.24 7.67 -13.04
N ASP A 197 10.22 8.15 -12.27
CA ASP A 197 11.21 7.31 -11.57
C ASP A 197 10.61 6.42 -10.48
N TYR A 198 9.47 6.80 -9.92
CA TYR A 198 8.76 6.05 -8.88
C TYR A 198 7.31 5.86 -9.26
N VAL A 199 6.69 4.79 -8.75
CA VAL A 199 5.28 4.47 -8.98
C VAL A 199 4.37 5.65 -8.68
N GLY A 200 3.63 6.08 -9.71
CA GLY A 200 2.70 7.20 -9.72
C GLY A 200 3.36 8.59 -9.74
N LEU A 201 4.69 8.71 -9.54
CA LEU A 201 5.38 10.00 -9.55
C LEU A 201 5.54 10.50 -10.97
N VAL A 202 4.89 11.61 -11.29
CA VAL A 202 5.17 12.34 -12.53
C VAL A 202 5.96 13.61 -12.19
N VAL A 203 7.09 13.79 -12.86
CA VAL A 203 7.91 15.00 -12.83
C VAL A 203 7.97 15.58 -14.23
N VAL A 204 7.63 16.85 -14.35
CA VAL A 204 7.72 17.59 -15.61
C VAL A 204 8.94 18.50 -15.54
N LEU A 205 9.82 18.36 -16.51
CA LEU A 205 11.02 19.16 -16.69
C LEU A 205 10.90 19.97 -17.98
N ASP A 206 11.43 21.19 -17.95
CA ASP A 206 11.66 21.98 -19.15
C ASP A 206 12.70 21.27 -20.04
N SER A 207 12.38 21.01 -21.31
CA SER A 207 13.26 20.22 -22.18
C SER A 207 14.57 20.92 -22.51
N GLU A 208 14.63 22.25 -22.51
CA GLU A 208 15.84 23.00 -22.83
C GLU A 208 16.76 23.15 -21.62
N THR A 209 16.18 23.47 -20.46
CA THR A 209 16.94 23.84 -19.27
C THR A 209 17.06 22.72 -18.24
N ASN A 210 16.34 21.61 -18.42
CA ASN A 210 16.17 20.52 -17.44
C ASN A 210 15.68 21.00 -16.07
N LYS A 211 15.11 22.21 -15.98
CA LYS A 211 14.56 22.73 -14.74
C LYS A 211 13.24 22.06 -14.43
N LYS A 212 13.06 21.70 -13.16
CA LYS A 212 11.81 21.12 -12.66
C LYS A 212 10.69 22.17 -12.66
N ILE A 213 9.66 21.90 -13.45
CA ILE A 213 8.44 22.74 -13.53
C ILE A 213 7.41 22.24 -12.52
N MET A 214 7.19 20.92 -12.47
CA MET A 214 6.11 20.34 -11.67
C MET A 214 6.49 18.97 -11.09
N SER A 215 5.85 18.59 -10.00
CA SER A 215 5.86 17.22 -9.50
C SER A 215 4.54 16.88 -8.82
N PHE A 216 3.90 15.82 -9.30
CA PHE A 216 2.50 15.56 -9.01
C PHE A 216 2.28 14.69 -7.76
N ASN A 217 2.87 13.49 -7.71
CA ASN A 217 2.50 12.45 -6.72
C ASN A 217 2.89 12.73 -5.27
N GLN A 218 3.67 13.77 -4.96
CA GLN A 218 4.05 13.99 -3.56
C GLN A 218 2.81 14.16 -2.65
N LYS A 219 1.73 14.75 -3.16
CA LYS A 219 0.53 15.10 -2.39
C LYS A 219 -0.73 14.28 -2.73
N TYR A 220 -0.72 13.48 -3.79
CA TYR A 220 -1.92 12.81 -4.30
C TYR A 220 -1.83 11.27 -4.28
N LEU A 221 -2.97 10.61 -4.11
CA LEU A 221 -3.19 9.20 -4.40
C LEU A 221 -3.73 9.11 -5.82
N VAL A 222 -2.91 8.58 -6.72
CA VAL A 222 -3.26 8.42 -8.14
C VAL A 222 -3.97 7.09 -8.34
N GLU A 223 -4.97 7.06 -9.22
CA GLU A 223 -5.60 5.86 -9.73
C GLU A 223 -4.64 5.09 -10.62
N GLN A 224 -4.54 3.77 -10.40
CA GLN A 224 -3.70 2.87 -11.18
C GLN A 224 -2.27 3.43 -11.40
N PRO A 225 -1.54 3.79 -10.33
CA PRO A 225 -0.31 4.58 -10.45
C PRO A 225 0.77 3.87 -11.28
N HIS A 226 0.78 2.54 -11.31
CA HIS A 226 1.69 1.74 -12.13
C HIS A 226 1.41 1.86 -13.62
N ILE A 227 0.13 1.94 -14.01
CA ILE A 227 -0.26 2.12 -15.41
C ILE A 227 0.13 3.52 -15.87
N LEU A 228 -0.13 4.55 -15.05
CA LEU A 228 0.30 5.92 -15.35
C LEU A 228 1.83 5.99 -15.52
N THR A 229 2.59 5.41 -14.57
CA THR A 229 4.06 5.35 -14.67
C THR A 229 4.52 4.64 -15.95
N GLY A 230 3.90 3.50 -16.29
CA GLY A 230 4.22 2.77 -17.52
C GLY A 230 3.98 3.62 -18.77
N LEU A 231 2.83 4.30 -18.86
CA LEU A 231 2.52 5.18 -19.99
C LEU A 231 3.49 6.37 -20.08
N VAL A 232 3.79 7.03 -18.96
CA VAL A 232 4.75 8.14 -18.93
C VAL A 232 6.13 7.69 -19.38
N ASN A 233 6.62 6.55 -18.89
CA ASN A 233 7.96 6.06 -19.27
C ASN A 233 8.03 5.64 -20.75
N ILE A 234 6.91 5.23 -21.36
CA ILE A 234 6.86 4.86 -22.78
C ILE A 234 6.72 6.10 -23.68
N LEU A 235 5.90 7.08 -23.28
CA LEU A 235 5.56 8.24 -24.11
C LEU A 235 6.47 9.44 -23.88
N GLY A 236 6.80 9.74 -22.62
CA GLY A 236 7.63 10.89 -22.21
C GLY A 236 9.14 10.61 -22.16
N GLY A 237 9.55 9.34 -22.25
CA GLY A 237 10.95 8.93 -22.39
C GLY A 237 11.46 8.91 -23.83
N ARG A 238 10.73 9.55 -24.76
CA ARG A 238 11.11 9.69 -26.18
C ARG A 238 11.90 10.96 -26.43
#